data_AF-A0A139JZJ7-F1
#
_entry.id   AF-A0A139JZJ7-F1
#
_cell.length_a   1.000
_cell.length_b   1.000
_cell.length_c   1.000
_cell.angle_alpha   90.00
_cell.angle_beta   90.00
_cell.angle_gamma   90.00
#
_symmetry.space_group_name_H-M   'P 1'
#
loop_
_entity.id
_entity.type
_entity.pdbx_description
1 polymer ?
#
loop_
_entity_poly.entity_id
_entity_poly.type
_entity_poly.pdbx_seq_one_letter_code
_entity_poly.pdbx_strand_id
1 'polypeptide(L)'
;MTFQKSALATACALAGMMIVSTPAMAIGGASGPHVGYPTTGKIGAVNLNPYGIAPLTAVIRNGGYTVTDVSVRIVPKEGGQEIAYKVSDTQVRTHGGIPVFGLYPDWRNTVEVSYTKTSEGKSERVEKEAYKIYAGPANIATAGYAGVKSVFPKAKVRKMSKEFEDRLYLINNMIAATPNTTRVVWNNPMGGALEWNRYPQNAIYDTKGELRWYMEPSRIYDPDNVYKAGIMMGFRQNNDGAFTWGYGQRYVK
;
A
#
# COMPACT_ATOMS: atom_id res chain seq x y z
N MET A 1 -4.47 -28.70 -73.57
CA MET A 1 -4.88 -29.15 -72.21
C MET A 1 -4.20 -28.23 -71.21
N THR A 2 -4.73 -27.00 -71.06
CA THR A 2 -3.98 -25.89 -70.45
C THR A 2 -4.93 -24.87 -69.81
N PHE A 3 -6.01 -25.35 -69.20
CA PHE A 3 -7.02 -24.52 -68.53
C PHE A 3 -7.44 -25.05 -67.15
N GLN A 4 -6.69 -26.00 -66.57
CA GLN A 4 -7.05 -26.63 -65.28
C GLN A 4 -6.05 -26.43 -64.14
N LYS A 5 -4.90 -25.76 -64.35
CA LYS A 5 -3.91 -25.53 -63.29
C LYS A 5 -4.02 -24.17 -62.60
N SER A 6 -4.75 -23.21 -63.17
CA SER A 6 -4.94 -21.86 -62.63
C SER A 6 -6.13 -21.73 -61.68
N ALA A 7 -7.09 -22.66 -61.69
CA ALA A 7 -8.23 -22.64 -60.77
C ALA A 7 -7.89 -23.19 -59.37
N LEU A 8 -6.95 -24.15 -59.28
CA LEU A 8 -6.58 -24.79 -58.02
C LEU A 8 -5.62 -23.93 -57.18
N ALA A 9 -4.78 -23.11 -57.82
CA ALA A 9 -3.87 -22.19 -57.12
C ALA A 9 -4.61 -21.01 -56.45
N THR A 10 -5.72 -20.57 -57.04
CA THR A 10 -6.54 -19.47 -56.47
C THR A 10 -7.38 -19.94 -55.28
N ALA A 11 -7.79 -21.21 -55.24
CA ALA A 11 -8.54 -21.78 -54.11
C ALA A 11 -7.66 -21.95 -52.86
N CYS A 12 -6.37 -22.29 -53.01
CA CYS A 12 -5.44 -22.40 -51.88
C CYS A 12 -4.96 -21.04 -51.34
N ALA A 13 -4.93 -19.99 -52.16
CA ALA A 13 -4.57 -18.64 -51.72
C ALA A 13 -5.67 -17.96 -50.88
N LEU A 14 -6.94 -18.34 -51.08
CA LEU A 14 -8.07 -17.83 -50.30
C LEU A 14 -8.30 -18.59 -48.98
N ALA A 15 -7.80 -19.83 -48.86
CA ALA A 15 -7.88 -20.60 -47.61
C ALA A 15 -6.84 -20.17 -46.56
N GLY A 16 -5.75 -19.49 -46.96
CA GLY A 16 -4.67 -19.03 -46.08
C GLY A 16 -4.92 -17.68 -45.38
N MET A 17 -6.01 -16.96 -45.72
CA MET A 17 -6.32 -15.64 -45.12
C MET A 17 -7.39 -15.69 -44.03
N MET A 18 -7.90 -16.86 -43.66
CA MET A 18 -8.71 -17.00 -42.43
C MET A 18 -7.79 -17.29 -41.25
N ILE A 19 -6.86 -16.36 -40.98
CA ILE A 19 -6.39 -16.15 -39.62
C ILE A 19 -7.63 -15.69 -38.87
N VAL A 20 -8.26 -16.63 -38.15
CA VAL A 20 -9.26 -16.32 -37.15
C VAL A 20 -8.58 -15.34 -36.20
N SER A 21 -8.89 -14.07 -36.37
CA SER A 21 -8.66 -13.05 -35.37
C SER A 21 -9.53 -13.47 -34.21
N THR A 22 -8.98 -14.32 -33.33
CA THR A 22 -9.52 -14.48 -32.00
C THR A 22 -9.59 -13.07 -31.45
N PRO A 23 -10.79 -12.53 -31.15
CA PRO A 23 -10.84 -11.27 -30.45
C PRO A 23 -10.05 -11.51 -29.18
N ALA A 24 -8.97 -10.75 -29.01
CA ALA A 24 -8.38 -10.58 -27.71
C ALA A 24 -9.51 -10.04 -26.84
N MET A 25 -10.20 -10.94 -26.14
CA MET A 25 -11.23 -10.59 -25.18
C MET A 25 -10.47 -9.86 -24.08
N ALA A 26 -10.35 -8.55 -24.23
CA ALA A 26 -9.94 -7.68 -23.16
C ALA A 26 -10.81 -8.02 -21.95
N ILE A 27 -10.18 -8.25 -20.80
CA ILE A 27 -10.82 -8.62 -19.53
C ILE A 27 -11.56 -7.38 -18.99
N GLY A 28 -12.57 -6.93 -19.72
CA GLY A 28 -13.33 -5.72 -19.44
C GLY A 28 -14.66 -5.80 -20.15
N GLY A 29 -15.66 -6.35 -19.45
CA GLY A 29 -17.05 -6.28 -19.89
C GLY A 29 -17.55 -4.82 -19.91
N ALA A 30 -18.71 -4.60 -20.54
CA ALA A 30 -19.34 -3.29 -20.56
C ALA A 30 -19.51 -2.71 -19.15
N SER A 31 -19.24 -1.41 -18.98
CA SER A 31 -19.51 -0.70 -17.74
C SER A 31 -20.99 -0.86 -17.37
N GLY A 32 -21.26 -1.60 -16.29
CA GLY A 32 -22.60 -1.94 -15.81
C GLY A 32 -22.54 -2.36 -14.33
N PRO A 33 -23.68 -2.74 -13.72
CA PRO A 33 -23.73 -3.13 -12.30
C PRO A 33 -22.94 -4.41 -11.97
N HIS A 34 -22.38 -5.08 -12.99
CA HIS A 34 -21.51 -6.23 -12.81
C HIS A 34 -20.13 -5.79 -12.29
N VAL A 35 -19.81 -6.18 -11.06
CA VAL A 35 -18.53 -5.90 -10.42
C VAL A 35 -17.58 -7.07 -10.67
N GLY A 36 -16.62 -6.89 -11.60
CA GLY A 36 -15.67 -7.93 -12.01
C GLY A 36 -14.45 -8.11 -11.09
N TYR A 37 -14.50 -7.66 -9.83
CA TYR A 37 -13.34 -7.79 -8.94
C TYR A 37 -13.19 -9.25 -8.48
N PRO A 38 -12.03 -9.89 -8.66
CA PRO A 38 -11.79 -11.22 -8.13
C PRO A 38 -11.82 -11.17 -6.61
N THR A 39 -12.75 -11.88 -5.99
CA THR A 39 -12.74 -12.15 -4.55
C THR A 39 -11.77 -13.28 -4.28
N THR A 40 -10.72 -13.02 -3.50
CA THR A 40 -9.70 -14.02 -3.17
C THR A 40 -10.07 -14.91 -1.99
N GLY A 41 -11.23 -14.68 -1.36
CA GLY A 41 -11.71 -15.39 -0.17
C GLY A 41 -13.22 -15.31 0.00
N LYS A 42 -13.72 -15.55 1.22
CA LYS A 42 -15.13 -15.63 1.61
C LYS A 42 -15.84 -14.27 1.76
N ILE A 43 -15.08 -13.18 1.70
CA ILE A 43 -15.59 -11.79 1.70
C ILE A 43 -15.09 -11.05 0.45
N GLY A 44 -15.13 -9.72 0.44
CA GLY A 44 -14.86 -8.90 -0.73
C GLY A 44 -13.39 -8.85 -1.16
N ALA A 45 -13.13 -8.00 -2.15
CA ALA A 45 -11.81 -7.82 -2.75
C ALA A 45 -10.76 -7.26 -1.76
N VAL A 46 -9.49 -7.52 -2.07
CA VAL A 46 -8.35 -6.92 -1.35
C VAL A 46 -7.96 -5.62 -2.05
N ASN A 47 -8.04 -4.51 -1.33
CA ASN A 47 -7.59 -3.20 -1.80
C ASN A 47 -6.23 -2.88 -1.16
N LEU A 48 -5.14 -3.02 -1.92
CA LEU A 48 -3.81 -2.56 -1.50
C LEU A 48 -3.74 -1.03 -1.49
N ASN A 49 -3.08 -0.45 -0.49
CA ASN A 49 -2.90 0.99 -0.32
C ASN A 49 -4.20 1.80 -0.53
N PRO A 50 -5.28 1.50 0.21
CA PRO A 50 -6.62 2.00 -0.10
C PRO A 50 -6.73 3.54 -0.09
N TYR A 51 -5.88 4.22 0.68
CA TYR A 51 -5.84 5.68 0.80
C TYR A 51 -4.68 6.32 0.01
N GLY A 52 -3.76 5.51 -0.53
CA GLY A 52 -2.65 5.95 -1.35
C GLY A 52 -1.40 6.44 -0.64
N ILE A 53 -1.43 6.55 0.68
CA ILE A 53 -0.31 7.09 1.48
C ILE A 53 0.46 6.03 2.27
N ALA A 54 0.01 4.77 2.25
CA ALA A 54 0.59 3.68 3.04
C ALA A 54 0.68 2.40 2.22
N PRO A 55 1.67 2.27 1.32
CA PRO A 55 1.72 1.18 0.34
C PRO A 55 1.85 -0.24 0.92
N LEU A 56 2.33 -0.36 2.16
CA LEU A 56 2.45 -1.64 2.89
C LEU A 56 1.23 -1.94 3.77
N THR A 57 0.06 -1.48 3.33
CA THR A 57 -1.23 -1.73 3.98
C THR A 57 -2.26 -2.16 2.97
N ALA A 58 -3.32 -2.82 3.41
CA ALA A 58 -4.46 -3.17 2.59
C ALA A 58 -5.77 -3.08 3.38
N VAL A 59 -6.91 -3.15 2.69
CA VAL A 59 -8.21 -3.43 3.30
C VAL A 59 -8.83 -4.62 2.57
N ILE A 60 -9.18 -5.66 3.30
CA ILE A 60 -10.00 -6.77 2.79
C ILE A 60 -11.45 -6.37 2.92
N ARG A 61 -12.12 -6.07 1.81
CA ARG A 61 -13.48 -5.50 1.81
C ARG A 61 -14.47 -6.46 2.44
N ASN A 62 -15.45 -5.91 3.17
CA ASN A 62 -16.46 -6.72 3.84
C ASN A 62 -17.41 -7.44 2.87
N GLY A 63 -17.43 -7.11 1.57
CA GLY A 63 -18.24 -7.80 0.56
C GLY A 63 -19.75 -7.71 0.80
N GLY A 64 -20.22 -6.68 1.51
CA GLY A 64 -21.63 -6.54 1.90
C GLY A 64 -22.00 -7.24 3.21
N TYR A 65 -21.10 -8.01 3.81
CA TYR A 65 -21.32 -8.63 5.12
C TYR A 65 -21.10 -7.64 6.27
N THR A 66 -21.82 -7.85 7.37
CA THR A 66 -21.41 -7.28 8.66
C THR A 66 -20.30 -8.14 9.23
N VAL A 67 -19.12 -7.56 9.44
CA VAL A 67 -17.91 -8.27 9.89
C VAL A 67 -17.53 -7.78 11.29
N THR A 68 -17.32 -8.72 12.22
CA THR A 68 -17.04 -8.47 13.64
C THR A 68 -16.04 -9.48 14.20
N ASP A 69 -15.55 -9.24 15.43
CA ASP A 69 -14.60 -10.13 16.15
C ASP A 69 -13.37 -10.49 15.30
N VAL A 70 -12.74 -9.45 14.75
CA VAL A 70 -11.66 -9.60 13.78
C VAL A 70 -10.31 -9.74 14.46
N SER A 71 -9.55 -10.74 14.06
CA SER A 71 -8.11 -10.87 14.32
C SER A 71 -7.34 -11.01 13.02
N VAL A 72 -6.20 -10.34 12.93
CA VAL A 72 -5.30 -10.37 11.77
C VAL A 72 -3.93 -10.86 12.22
N ARG A 73 -3.31 -11.73 11.42
CA ARG A 73 -1.94 -12.21 11.59
C ARG A 73 -1.19 -12.09 10.27
N ILE A 74 -0.11 -11.32 10.28
CA ILE A 74 0.86 -11.28 9.18
C ILE A 74 1.86 -12.40 9.41
N VAL A 75 1.78 -13.44 8.60
CA VAL A 75 2.69 -14.59 8.71
C VAL A 75 4.11 -14.11 8.40
N PRO A 76 5.09 -14.33 9.29
CA PRO A 76 6.46 -13.91 9.05
C PRO A 76 7.08 -14.68 7.88
N LYS A 77 7.99 -14.00 7.15
CA LYS A 77 8.96 -14.72 6.30
C LYS A 77 9.93 -15.51 7.18
N GLU A 78 10.71 -16.42 6.59
CA GLU A 78 11.74 -17.13 7.32
C GLU A 78 12.69 -16.15 8.04
N GLY A 79 12.89 -16.35 9.34
CA GLY A 79 13.67 -15.44 10.20
C GLY A 79 13.02 -14.07 10.50
N GLY A 80 11.82 -13.80 9.98
CA GLY A 80 11.08 -12.55 10.18
C GLY A 80 10.32 -12.49 11.51
N GLN A 81 9.76 -11.31 11.80
CA GLN A 81 8.92 -11.08 12.97
C GLN A 81 7.42 -11.21 12.61
N GLU A 82 6.67 -11.91 13.46
CA GLU A 82 5.21 -11.96 13.39
C GLU A 82 4.59 -10.63 13.82
N ILE A 83 3.52 -10.20 13.14
CA ILE A 83 2.65 -9.12 13.60
C ILE A 83 1.23 -9.70 13.69
N ALA A 84 0.63 -9.67 14.88
CA ALA A 84 -0.73 -10.11 15.11
C ALA A 84 -1.49 -9.08 15.96
N TYR A 85 -2.75 -8.81 15.62
CA TYR A 85 -3.58 -7.82 16.32
C TYR A 85 -5.07 -8.09 16.13
N LYS A 86 -5.86 -7.55 17.06
CA LYS A 86 -7.32 -7.47 16.91
C LYS A 86 -7.71 -6.16 16.23
N VAL A 87 -8.80 -6.20 15.49
CA VAL A 87 -9.41 -5.00 14.90
C VAL A 87 -10.77 -4.79 15.55
N SER A 88 -11.01 -3.59 16.06
CA SER A 88 -12.31 -3.24 16.63
C SER A 88 -13.39 -3.13 15.55
N ASP A 89 -14.63 -3.46 15.90
CA ASP A 89 -15.75 -3.36 14.96
C ASP A 89 -15.92 -1.94 14.40
N THR A 90 -15.57 -0.91 15.18
CA THR A 90 -15.54 0.48 14.70
C THR A 90 -14.56 0.66 13.55
N GLN A 91 -13.33 0.15 13.66
CA GLN A 91 -12.34 0.24 12.58
C GLN A 91 -12.77 -0.58 11.36
N VAL A 92 -13.39 -1.75 11.56
CA VAL A 92 -13.93 -2.55 10.45
C VAL A 92 -14.99 -1.77 9.67
N ARG A 93 -15.90 -1.07 10.37
CA ARG A 93 -16.91 -0.21 9.73
C ARG A 93 -16.29 1.01 9.05
N THR A 94 -15.38 1.73 9.72
CA THR A 94 -14.70 2.92 9.17
C THR A 94 -14.00 2.62 7.85
N HIS A 95 -13.35 1.47 7.73
CA HIS A 95 -12.62 1.07 6.53
C HIS A 95 -13.47 0.28 5.52
N GLY A 96 -14.72 -0.07 5.86
CA GLY A 96 -15.58 -0.92 5.03
C GLY A 96 -14.99 -2.32 4.79
N GLY A 97 -14.33 -2.88 5.80
CA GLY A 97 -13.56 -4.11 5.69
C GLY A 97 -12.48 -4.24 6.75
N ILE A 98 -11.69 -5.31 6.67
CA ILE A 98 -10.61 -5.61 7.60
C ILE A 98 -9.35 -4.83 7.19
N PRO A 99 -8.91 -3.80 7.95
CA PRO A 99 -7.63 -3.14 7.72
C PRO A 99 -6.47 -4.09 8.02
N VAL A 100 -5.50 -4.12 7.10
CA VAL A 100 -4.29 -4.92 7.17
C VAL A 100 -3.08 -3.98 7.21
N PHE A 101 -2.34 -4.06 8.29
CA PHE A 101 -1.10 -3.35 8.58
C PHE A 101 0.08 -4.33 8.74
N GLY A 102 1.28 -3.90 8.37
CA GLY A 102 2.52 -4.62 8.66
C GLY A 102 3.06 -5.51 7.54
N LEU A 103 2.70 -5.23 6.27
CA LEU A 103 3.19 -6.00 5.13
C LEU A 103 4.69 -5.77 4.90
N TYR A 104 5.39 -6.79 4.43
CA TYR A 104 6.75 -6.67 3.91
C TYR A 104 6.72 -6.08 2.48
N PRO A 105 7.63 -5.17 2.13
CA PRO A 105 7.79 -4.67 0.76
C PRO A 105 8.40 -5.73 -0.14
N ASP A 106 8.12 -5.64 -1.44
CA ASP A 106 8.58 -6.58 -2.47
C ASP A 106 8.42 -8.05 -2.08
N TRP A 107 7.26 -8.37 -1.51
CA TRP A 107 7.00 -9.69 -0.95
C TRP A 107 5.56 -10.10 -1.15
N ARG A 108 5.35 -11.38 -1.45
CA ARG A 108 4.02 -12.00 -1.47
C ARG A 108 3.65 -12.40 -0.04
N ASN A 109 3.16 -11.43 0.70
CA ASN A 109 2.73 -11.57 2.08
C ASN A 109 1.61 -12.61 2.21
N THR A 110 1.63 -13.35 3.32
CA THR A 110 0.51 -14.21 3.73
C THR A 110 -0.15 -13.56 4.93
N VAL A 111 -1.42 -13.24 4.79
CA VAL A 111 -2.23 -12.59 5.83
C VAL A 111 -3.33 -13.56 6.22
N GLU A 112 -3.31 -14.02 7.45
CA GLU A 112 -4.36 -14.85 8.03
C GLU A 112 -5.33 -13.94 8.77
N VAL A 113 -6.63 -14.10 8.52
CA VAL A 113 -7.68 -13.40 9.24
C VAL A 113 -8.70 -14.38 9.80
N SER A 114 -9.14 -14.12 11.02
CA SER A 114 -10.32 -14.77 11.60
C SER A 114 -11.34 -13.70 11.93
N TYR A 115 -12.60 -13.96 11.61
CA TYR A 115 -13.69 -12.99 11.75
C TYR A 115 -15.05 -13.68 11.76
N THR A 116 -16.06 -13.01 12.30
CA THR A 116 -17.46 -13.43 12.19
C THR A 116 -18.13 -12.59 11.11
N LYS A 117 -18.70 -13.24 10.09
CA LYS A 117 -19.49 -12.57 9.05
C LYS A 117 -20.98 -12.85 9.26
N THR A 118 -21.79 -11.82 9.09
CA THR A 118 -23.25 -11.89 9.24
C THR A 118 -23.93 -11.34 7.99
N SER A 119 -24.92 -12.08 7.47
CA SER A 119 -25.85 -11.64 6.42
C SER A 119 -27.23 -12.19 6.72
N GLU A 120 -28.28 -11.37 6.52
CA GLU A 120 -29.68 -11.78 6.70
C GLU A 120 -29.96 -12.49 8.04
N GLY A 121 -29.33 -11.99 9.12
CA GLY A 121 -29.47 -12.53 10.47
C GLY A 121 -28.71 -13.84 10.75
N LYS A 122 -28.02 -14.43 9.76
CA LYS A 122 -27.19 -15.63 9.93
C LYS A 122 -25.72 -15.25 10.10
N SER A 123 -25.10 -15.79 11.14
CA SER A 123 -23.68 -15.56 11.47
C SER A 123 -22.85 -16.81 11.21
N GLU A 124 -21.69 -16.67 10.56
CA GLU A 124 -20.69 -17.72 10.36
C GLU A 124 -19.34 -17.22 10.92
N ARG A 125 -18.70 -18.05 11.75
CA ARG A 125 -17.32 -17.81 12.18
C ARG A 125 -16.36 -18.38 11.14
N VAL A 126 -15.44 -17.55 10.66
CA VAL A 126 -14.35 -17.92 9.76
C VAL A 126 -13.04 -17.86 10.53
N GLU A 127 -12.25 -18.93 10.45
CA GLU A 127 -10.97 -19.05 11.14
C GLU A 127 -9.81 -19.17 10.16
N LYS A 128 -8.74 -18.39 10.40
CA LYS A 128 -7.44 -18.45 9.71
C LYS A 128 -7.56 -18.49 8.18
N GLU A 129 -8.47 -17.71 7.62
CA GLU A 129 -8.57 -17.55 6.18
C GLU A 129 -7.32 -16.80 5.68
N ALA A 130 -6.61 -17.41 4.73
CA ALA A 130 -5.31 -16.92 4.27
C ALA A 130 -5.41 -16.17 2.93
N TYR A 131 -4.94 -14.93 2.93
CA TYR A 131 -4.86 -14.06 1.77
C TYR A 131 -3.40 -13.92 1.33
N LYS A 132 -3.12 -14.07 0.02
CA LYS A 132 -1.82 -13.79 -0.57
C LYS A 132 -1.83 -12.39 -1.18
N ILE A 133 -1.06 -11.48 -0.59
CA ILE A 133 -1.04 -10.06 -0.97
C ILE A 133 0.38 -9.69 -1.36
N TYR A 134 0.61 -9.41 -2.65
CA TYR A 134 1.88 -8.86 -3.10
C TYR A 134 1.91 -7.35 -2.83
N ALA A 135 2.87 -6.91 -2.03
CA ALA A 135 3.17 -5.50 -1.86
C ALA A 135 4.41 -5.17 -2.70
N GLY A 136 4.34 -4.09 -3.48
CA GLY A 136 5.45 -3.66 -4.32
C GLY A 136 6.68 -3.22 -3.50
N PRO A 137 7.82 -2.97 -4.17
CA PRO A 137 9.01 -2.45 -3.51
C PRO A 137 8.74 -1.11 -2.83
N ALA A 138 9.39 -0.88 -1.69
CA ALA A 138 9.29 0.37 -0.97
C ALA A 138 10.09 1.46 -1.68
N ASN A 139 9.42 2.57 -2.02
CA ASN A 139 10.05 3.69 -2.71
C ASN A 139 9.34 4.99 -2.35
N ILE A 140 10.09 6.09 -2.32
CA ILE A 140 9.62 7.47 -2.21
C ILE A 140 10.54 8.36 -3.07
N ALA A 141 10.18 9.63 -3.26
CA ALA A 141 11.08 10.56 -3.95
C ALA A 141 12.44 10.65 -3.24
N THR A 142 13.53 10.69 -4.02
CA THR A 142 14.90 10.81 -3.50
C THR A 142 15.56 12.10 -3.97
N ALA A 143 16.58 12.52 -3.23
CA ALA A 143 17.26 13.79 -3.46
C ALA A 143 18.50 13.70 -4.38
N GLY A 144 18.85 12.51 -4.87
CA GLY A 144 19.97 12.33 -5.80
C GLY A 144 21.37 12.59 -5.23
N TYR A 145 21.54 12.70 -3.90
CA TYR A 145 22.86 12.93 -3.30
C TYR A 145 23.80 11.73 -3.42
N ALA A 146 25.08 12.00 -3.70
CA ALA A 146 26.12 10.99 -3.92
C ALA A 146 26.29 9.98 -2.76
N GLY A 147 25.96 10.36 -1.52
CA GLY A 147 26.06 9.49 -0.35
C GLY A 147 24.86 8.57 -0.11
N VAL A 148 23.73 8.76 -0.82
CA VAL A 148 22.50 8.01 -0.59
C VAL A 148 22.54 6.70 -1.38
N LYS A 149 22.66 5.57 -0.68
CA LYS A 149 22.73 4.22 -1.27
C LYS A 149 21.42 3.43 -1.20
N SER A 150 20.42 3.95 -0.49
CA SER A 150 19.09 3.34 -0.39
C SER A 150 18.06 4.38 0.02
N VAL A 151 16.83 4.21 -0.46
CA VAL A 151 15.70 5.08 -0.15
C VAL A 151 15.30 5.01 1.31
N PHE A 152 15.43 3.85 1.95
CA PHE A 152 15.17 3.63 3.37
C PHE A 152 16.43 3.09 4.04
N PRO A 153 16.82 3.61 5.22
CA PRO A 153 17.99 3.08 5.92
C PRO A 153 17.80 1.60 6.24
N LYS A 154 18.89 0.83 6.12
CA LYS A 154 18.93 -0.56 6.60
C LYS A 154 19.22 -0.57 8.09
N ALA A 155 18.29 -1.06 8.88
CA ALA A 155 18.47 -1.17 10.32
C ALA A 155 19.47 -2.30 10.64
N LYS A 156 20.41 -2.02 11.56
CA LYS A 156 21.32 -3.03 12.12
C LYS A 156 20.92 -3.32 13.56
N VAL A 157 20.34 -4.49 13.78
CA VAL A 157 19.97 -4.98 15.11
C VAL A 157 21.25 -5.25 15.91
N ARG A 158 21.38 -4.63 17.08
CA ARG A 158 22.57 -4.77 17.95
C ARG A 158 22.34 -5.73 19.11
N LYS A 159 21.15 -5.68 19.71
CA LYS A 159 20.73 -6.52 20.82
C LYS A 159 19.23 -6.75 20.69
N MET A 160 18.78 -7.98 20.92
CA MET A 160 17.37 -8.31 20.99
C MET A 160 17.15 -9.33 22.09
N SER A 161 16.40 -8.93 23.12
CA SER A 161 15.94 -9.83 24.18
C SER A 161 14.58 -10.37 23.82
N LYS A 162 14.26 -11.59 24.24
CA LYS A 162 13.06 -12.32 23.82
C LYS A 162 11.77 -11.57 24.14
N GLU A 163 11.74 -10.83 25.25
CA GLU A 163 10.60 -10.06 25.74
C GLU A 163 10.27 -8.82 24.88
N PHE A 164 11.13 -8.48 23.92
CA PHE A 164 11.00 -7.31 23.06
C PHE A 164 10.92 -7.65 21.57
N GLU A 165 10.83 -8.94 21.22
CA GLU A 165 10.80 -9.40 19.82
C GLU A 165 9.55 -8.97 19.05
N ASP A 166 8.51 -8.49 19.73
CA ASP A 166 7.24 -8.03 19.15
C ASP A 166 7.21 -6.52 18.85
N ARG A 167 8.25 -5.78 19.25
CA ARG A 167 8.26 -4.31 19.14
C ARG A 167 8.32 -3.82 17.70
N LEU A 168 7.69 -2.68 17.48
CA LEU A 168 7.72 -1.92 16.24
C LEU A 168 8.12 -0.48 16.54
N TYR A 169 8.93 0.12 15.68
CA TYR A 169 9.48 1.45 15.90
C TYR A 169 9.15 2.36 14.71
N LEU A 170 8.36 3.41 14.96
CA LEU A 170 8.18 4.49 13.99
C LEU A 170 9.42 5.39 14.00
N ILE A 171 10.10 5.45 12.86
CA ILE A 171 11.23 6.32 12.62
C ILE A 171 10.73 7.50 11.78
N ASN A 172 10.66 8.67 12.40
CA ASN A 172 10.41 9.94 11.72
C ASN A 172 11.75 10.53 11.28
N ASN A 173 12.00 10.51 9.98
CA ASN A 173 13.20 11.08 9.36
C ASN A 173 12.81 11.96 8.17
N MET A 174 13.80 12.60 7.56
CA MET A 174 13.67 13.42 6.36
C MET A 174 14.88 13.22 5.45
N ILE A 175 14.68 13.34 4.14
CA ILE A 175 15.81 13.34 3.21
C ILE A 175 16.52 14.70 3.25
N ALA A 176 17.73 14.75 2.70
CA ALA A 176 18.44 16.02 2.56
C ALA A 176 17.71 16.98 1.60
N ALA A 177 17.88 18.29 1.82
CA ALA A 177 17.07 19.33 1.19
C ALA A 177 17.31 19.45 -0.33
N THR A 178 16.35 19.03 -1.14
CA THR A 178 16.44 19.15 -2.59
C THR A 178 16.21 20.58 -3.07
N PRO A 179 16.73 20.97 -4.25
CA PRO A 179 16.51 22.30 -4.80
C PRO A 179 15.05 22.68 -4.89
N ASN A 180 14.14 21.76 -5.24
CA ASN A 180 12.70 22.05 -5.29
C ASN A 180 12.05 22.26 -3.91
N THR A 181 12.61 21.74 -2.82
CA THR A 181 12.01 21.90 -1.48
C THR A 181 12.35 23.24 -0.82
N THR A 182 13.38 23.96 -1.27
CA THR A 182 13.92 25.15 -0.56
C THR A 182 13.84 26.44 -1.36
N ARG A 183 12.98 26.51 -2.39
CA ARG A 183 12.95 27.67 -3.33
C ARG A 183 12.14 28.87 -2.83
N VAL A 184 11.22 28.66 -1.90
CA VAL A 184 10.30 29.72 -1.47
C VAL A 184 10.97 30.57 -0.39
N VAL A 185 11.46 31.74 -0.80
CA VAL A 185 12.19 32.69 0.04
C VAL A 185 11.46 34.03 0.11
N TRP A 186 11.46 34.67 1.27
CA TRP A 186 10.95 36.04 1.46
C TRP A 186 12.12 37.00 1.40
N ASN A 187 12.16 37.87 0.39
CA ASN A 187 13.31 38.76 0.18
C ASN A 187 13.15 40.13 0.87
N ASN A 188 11.95 40.56 1.29
CA ASN A 188 11.74 41.77 2.12
C ASN A 188 10.27 41.93 2.64
N PRO A 189 10.02 42.15 3.95
CA PRO A 189 10.95 41.92 5.05
C PRO A 189 11.27 40.43 5.16
N MET A 190 12.52 40.13 5.50
CA MET A 190 12.95 38.76 5.75
C MET A 190 12.46 38.33 7.14
N GLY A 191 11.86 37.13 7.25
CA GLY A 191 11.38 36.59 8.52
C GLY A 191 10.79 35.19 8.39
N GLY A 192 10.60 34.53 9.52
CA GLY A 192 10.08 33.15 9.58
C GLY A 192 11.11 32.09 9.19
N ALA A 193 10.63 30.91 8.80
CA ALA A 193 11.46 29.74 8.51
C ALA A 193 10.88 28.89 7.37
N LEU A 194 10.38 29.51 6.30
CA LEU A 194 9.66 28.79 5.24
C LEU A 194 10.57 27.85 4.41
N GLU A 195 11.86 28.16 4.35
CA GLU A 195 12.89 27.30 3.75
C GLU A 195 13.11 26.00 4.54
N TRP A 196 12.57 25.91 5.76
CA TRP A 196 12.63 24.71 6.59
C TRP A 196 11.62 23.67 6.08
N ASN A 197 11.98 23.10 4.94
CA ASN A 197 11.12 22.28 4.12
C ASN A 197 11.93 21.12 3.50
N ARG A 198 11.54 19.88 3.80
CA ARG A 198 12.25 18.67 3.38
C ARG A 198 11.26 17.54 3.18
N TYR A 199 11.51 16.77 2.12
CA TYR A 199 10.67 15.64 1.80
C TYR A 199 10.74 14.59 2.93
N PRO A 200 9.58 14.13 3.44
CA PRO A 200 9.54 13.29 4.63
C PRO A 200 9.94 11.85 4.32
N GLN A 201 10.56 11.20 5.30
CA GLN A 201 10.96 9.79 5.24
C GLN A 201 10.49 9.10 6.53
N ASN A 202 9.20 8.76 6.57
CA ASN A 202 8.58 8.12 7.72
C ASN A 202 8.39 6.63 7.47
N ALA A 203 8.86 5.80 8.39
CA ALA A 203 8.85 4.35 8.24
C ALA A 203 8.72 3.64 9.60
N ILE A 204 8.11 2.46 9.61
CA ILE A 204 8.10 1.57 10.78
C ILE A 204 9.00 0.38 10.50
N TYR A 205 9.91 0.12 11.44
CA TYR A 205 10.78 -1.05 11.42
C TYR A 205 10.43 -2.01 12.55
N ASP A 206 10.62 -3.29 12.28
CA ASP A 206 10.51 -4.34 13.29
C ASP A 206 11.86 -4.68 13.93
N THR A 207 11.84 -5.61 14.88
CA THR A 207 13.01 -6.02 15.66
C THR A 207 14.02 -6.86 14.88
N LYS A 208 13.66 -7.32 13.68
CA LYS A 208 14.58 -7.94 12.71
C LYS A 208 15.20 -6.90 11.78
N GLY A 209 14.83 -5.63 11.92
CA GLY A 209 15.30 -4.52 11.09
C GLY A 209 14.59 -4.43 9.75
N GLU A 210 13.45 -5.11 9.60
CA GLU A 210 12.67 -5.13 8.37
C GLU A 210 11.69 -3.95 8.34
N LEU A 211 11.50 -3.38 7.15
CA LEU A 211 10.51 -2.33 6.92
C LEU A 211 9.10 -2.93 6.90
N ARG A 212 8.21 -2.47 7.78
CA ARG A 212 6.84 -3.00 7.93
C ARG A 212 5.74 -1.99 7.61
N TRP A 213 6.12 -0.72 7.44
CA TRP A 213 5.25 0.35 6.96
C TRP A 213 6.10 1.51 6.49
N TYR A 214 5.63 2.27 5.51
CA TYR A 214 6.18 3.58 5.20
C TYR A 214 5.07 4.50 4.69
N MET A 215 5.30 5.80 4.83
CA MET A 215 4.45 6.83 4.25
C MET A 215 4.91 7.15 2.83
N GLU A 216 4.00 7.06 1.86
CA GLU A 216 4.15 7.64 0.52
C GLU A 216 3.51 9.03 0.53
N PRO A 217 4.29 10.11 0.64
CA PRO A 217 3.76 11.40 1.03
C PRO A 217 3.23 12.21 -0.15
N SER A 218 3.46 11.82 -1.41
CA SER A 218 3.12 12.61 -2.62
C SER A 218 1.68 13.11 -2.71
N ARG A 219 0.72 12.46 -2.04
CA ARG A 219 -0.68 12.93 -1.99
C ARG A 219 -0.94 14.04 -0.99
N ILE A 220 -0.10 14.17 0.03
CA ILE A 220 -0.29 15.10 1.16
C ILE A 220 0.86 16.11 1.29
N TYR A 221 1.97 15.86 0.62
CA TYR A 221 3.17 16.68 0.59
C TYR A 221 3.47 17.14 -0.84
N ASP A 222 3.59 18.44 -1.04
CA ASP A 222 3.89 19.07 -2.32
C ASP A 222 4.81 20.28 -2.07
N PRO A 223 6.09 20.25 -2.50
CA PRO A 223 7.05 21.31 -2.21
C PRO A 223 6.71 22.64 -2.91
N ASP A 224 5.92 22.61 -3.99
CA ASP A 224 5.52 23.81 -4.74
C ASP A 224 4.25 24.46 -4.14
N ASN A 225 3.68 23.86 -3.09
CA ASN A 225 2.51 24.37 -2.39
C ASN A 225 2.85 24.65 -0.92
N VAL A 226 2.96 25.92 -0.58
CA VAL A 226 3.31 26.41 0.78
C VAL A 226 2.45 25.79 1.89
N TYR A 227 1.19 25.48 1.61
CA TYR A 227 0.33 24.87 2.58
C TYR A 227 0.64 23.39 2.76
N LYS A 228 1.06 22.67 1.70
CA LYS A 228 1.33 21.22 1.64
C LYS A 228 2.83 20.89 1.79
N ALA A 229 3.63 21.81 2.31
CA ALA A 229 5.06 21.62 2.48
C ALA A 229 5.49 21.84 3.93
N GLY A 230 6.78 21.63 4.23
CA GLY A 230 7.41 21.81 5.54
C GLY A 230 7.88 20.49 6.16
N ILE A 231 8.57 20.56 7.30
CA ILE A 231 9.07 19.35 7.98
C ILE A 231 7.95 18.62 8.71
N MET A 232 7.73 17.34 8.42
CA MET A 232 6.86 16.47 9.23
C MET A 232 7.52 16.12 10.56
N MET A 233 6.96 16.62 11.66
CA MET A 233 7.48 16.44 13.02
C MET A 233 6.38 16.25 14.05
N GLY A 234 6.79 15.79 15.24
CA GLY A 234 5.91 15.74 16.40
C GLY A 234 4.88 14.61 16.34
N PHE A 235 5.19 13.52 15.63
CA PHE A 235 4.36 12.31 15.62
C PHE A 235 4.10 11.83 17.05
N ARG A 236 2.84 11.88 17.46
CA ARG A 236 2.37 11.44 18.77
C ARG A 236 1.14 10.57 18.61
N GLN A 237 1.14 9.42 19.25
CA GLN A 237 -0.04 8.56 19.30
C GLN A 237 -1.08 9.13 20.26
N ASN A 238 -2.32 9.19 19.81
CA ASN A 238 -3.49 9.60 20.55
C ASN A 238 -4.14 8.40 21.26
N ASN A 239 -5.09 8.69 22.16
CA ASN A 239 -5.81 7.64 22.92
C ASN A 239 -6.64 6.70 22.02
N ASP A 240 -7.04 7.15 20.83
CA ASP A 240 -7.74 6.34 19.83
C ASP A 240 -6.79 5.55 18.91
N GLY A 241 -5.47 5.63 19.16
CA GLY A 241 -4.44 4.94 18.40
C GLY A 241 -3.97 5.67 17.13
N ALA A 242 -4.65 6.74 16.70
CA ALA A 242 -4.22 7.56 15.57
C ALA A 242 -2.98 8.41 15.92
N PHE A 243 -2.22 8.84 14.93
CA PHE A 243 -1.08 9.75 15.14
C PHE A 243 -1.50 11.18 14.87
N THR A 244 -1.08 12.14 15.69
CA THR A 244 -1.09 13.56 15.34
C THR A 244 0.33 14.02 15.06
N TRP A 245 0.51 14.83 14.03
CA TRP A 245 1.78 15.45 13.68
C TRP A 245 1.56 16.80 12.98
N GLY A 246 2.62 17.60 12.88
CA GLY A 246 2.61 18.87 12.17
C GLY A 246 3.56 18.87 10.99
N TYR A 247 3.28 19.69 9.98
CA TYR A 247 4.24 20.07 8.95
C TYR A 247 3.90 21.42 8.34
N GLY A 248 4.92 22.26 8.17
CA GLY A 248 4.77 23.63 7.68
C GLY A 248 3.72 24.38 8.50
N GLN A 249 2.62 24.75 7.83
CA GLN A 249 1.55 25.58 8.40
C GLN A 249 0.31 24.77 8.83
N ARG A 250 0.42 23.43 9.01
CA ARG A 250 -0.72 22.59 9.37
C ARG A 250 -0.40 21.55 10.44
N TYR A 251 -1.46 21.17 11.15
CA TYR A 251 -1.52 19.97 11.97
C TYR A 251 -2.46 18.96 11.33
N VAL A 252 -2.15 17.68 11.48
CA VAL A 252 -2.94 16.58 10.95
C VAL A 252 -3.09 15.48 11.99
N LYS A 253 -4.11 14.64 11.78
CA LYS A 253 -4.38 13.43 12.54
C LYS A 253 -4.71 12.30 11.58
#